data_AF-A0A0M3HEG2-F1
#
_entry.id   AF-A0A0M3HEG2-F1
#
_cell.length_a   1.000
_cell.length_b   1.000
_cell.length_c   1.000
_cell.angle_alpha   90.00
_cell.angle_beta   90.00
_cell.angle_gamma   90.00
#
_symmetry.space_group_name_H-M   'P 1'
#
loop_
_entity.id
_entity.type
_entity.pdbx_description
1 polymer ?
#
loop_
_entity_poly.entity_id
_entity_poly.type
_entity_poly.pdbx_seq_one_letter_code
_entity_poly.pdbx_strand_id
1 'polypeptide(L)' 'MPTIIASSMKEAKELVNARKYREIVLNFDVDADDFFTLATAQRDTKITIANKNSHSPVTLEK' A
#
# COMPACT_ATOMS: atom_id res chain seq x y z
N MET A 1 11.42 -12.82 6.15
CA MET A 1 11.55 -11.40 5.77
C MET A 1 10.51 -10.58 6.55
N PRO A 2 10.90 -9.42 7.08
CA PRO A 2 10.05 -8.59 7.95
C PRO A 2 8.94 -7.85 7.18
N THR A 3 7.94 -7.40 7.92
CA THR A 3 6.87 -6.49 7.46
C THR A 3 7.20 -5.07 7.90
N ILE A 4 6.90 -4.08 7.06
CA ILE A 4 7.07 -2.66 7.38
C ILE A 4 5.80 -1.88 7.06
N ILE A 5 5.57 -0.79 7.80
CA ILE A 5 4.47 0.13 7.56
C ILE A 5 5.02 1.37 6.86
N ALA A 6 4.49 1.66 5.68
CA ALA A 6 4.77 2.89 4.95
C ALA A 6 3.73 3.95 5.31
N SER A 7 4.19 5.15 5.62
CA SER A 7 3.33 6.29 5.94
C SER A 7 3.07 7.20 4.73
N SER A 8 3.73 6.96 3.60
CA SER A 8 3.53 7.71 2.35
C SER A 8 3.86 6.89 1.10
N MET A 9 3.37 7.35 -0.06
CA MET A 9 3.64 6.71 -1.35
C MET A 9 5.14 6.72 -1.70
N LYS A 10 5.84 7.82 -1.38
CA LYS A 10 7.28 7.92 -1.59
C LYS A 10 8.04 6.87 -0.78
N GLU A 11 7.70 6.75 0.50
CA GLU A 11 8.29 5.76 1.40
C GLU A 11 7.98 4.34 0.94
N ALA A 12 6.74 4.06 0.52
CA ALA A 12 6.36 2.77 -0.03
C ALA A 12 7.21 2.39 -1.26
N LYS A 13 7.43 3.31 -2.20
CA LYS A 13 8.29 3.08 -3.37
C LYS A 13 9.73 2.78 -2.97
N GLU A 14 10.28 3.50 -2.00
CA GLU A 14 11.64 3.26 -1.48
C GLU A 14 11.75 1.88 -0.80
N LEU A 15 10.74 1.51 0.00
CA LEU A 15 10.66 0.22 0.71
C LEU A 15 10.49 -0.97 -0.25
N VAL A 16 9.69 -0.78 -1.31
CA VAL A 16 9.54 -1.74 -2.42
C VAL A 16 10.92 -1.93 -3.06
N ASN A 17 11.53 -0.85 -3.55
CA ASN A 17 12.82 -0.94 -4.24
C ASN A 17 13.94 -1.52 -3.36
N ALA A 18 13.88 -1.33 -2.05
CA ALA A 18 14.85 -1.90 -1.11
C ALA A 18 14.83 -3.44 -1.07
N ARG A 19 13.74 -4.11 -1.47
CA ARG A 19 13.59 -5.60 -1.49
C ARG A 19 13.93 -6.30 -0.16
N LYS A 20 13.88 -5.57 0.95
CA LYS A 20 14.21 -6.08 2.29
C LYS A 20 13.01 -6.65 3.03
N TYR A 21 11.80 -6.36 2.55
CA TYR A 21 10.56 -6.63 3.24
C TYR A 21 9.70 -7.62 2.47
N ARG A 22 9.05 -8.52 3.21
CA ARG A 22 8.08 -9.47 2.65
C ARG A 22 6.76 -8.79 2.36
N GLU A 23 6.39 -7.85 3.21
CA GLU A 23 5.12 -7.16 3.15
C GLU A 23 5.32 -5.69 3.51
N ILE A 24 4.69 -4.82 2.72
CA ILE A 24 4.67 -3.38 2.93
C ILE A 24 3.22 -2.98 3.14
N VAL A 25 2.94 -2.46 4.32
CA VAL A 25 1.61 -2.05 4.75
C VAL A 25 1.47 -0.55 4.54
N LEU A 26 0.60 -0.13 3.63
CA LEU A 26 0.33 1.27 3.34
C LEU A 26 -0.65 1.81 4.39
N ASN A 27 -0.18 2.70 5.27
CA ASN A 27 -0.98 3.36 6.31
C ASN A 27 -1.36 4.79 5.90
N PHE A 28 -1.69 4.98 4.64
CA PHE A 28 -2.12 6.24 4.04
C PHE A 28 -3.16 5.94 2.96
N ASP A 29 -3.93 6.95 2.59
CA ASP A 29 -4.89 6.84 1.49
C ASP A 29 -4.13 6.75 0.17
N VAL A 30 -4.40 5.70 -0.60
CA VAL A 30 -3.70 5.41 -1.85
C VAL A 30 -4.72 5.09 -2.92
N ASP A 31 -4.55 5.72 -4.08
CA ASP A 31 -5.36 5.42 -5.24
C ASP A 31 -5.17 3.96 -5.70
N ALA A 32 -6.21 3.38 -6.27
CA ALA A 32 -6.15 2.01 -6.76
C ALA A 32 -5.04 1.83 -7.81
N ASP A 33 -4.88 2.79 -8.73
CA ASP A 33 -3.89 2.73 -9.81
C ASP A 33 -2.45 2.74 -9.26
N ASP A 34 -2.18 3.60 -8.29
CA ASP A 34 -0.90 3.67 -7.59
C ASP A 34 -0.62 2.40 -6.77
N PHE A 35 -1.65 1.85 -6.10
CA PHE A 35 -1.53 0.57 -5.40
C PHE A 35 -1.20 -0.58 -6.36
N PHE A 36 -1.91 -0.70 -7.49
CA PHE A 36 -1.63 -1.72 -8.49
C PHE A 36 -0.24 -1.55 -9.08
N THR A 37 0.20 -0.33 -9.33
CA THR A 37 1.56 -0.03 -9.79
C THR A 37 2.61 -0.52 -8.78
N LEU A 38 2.41 -0.27 -7.48
CA LEU A 38 3.30 -0.77 -6.42
C LEU A 38 3.30 -2.30 -6.33
N ALA A 39 2.12 -2.92 -6.37
CA ALA A 39 1.96 -4.36 -6.23
C ALA A 39 2.48 -5.13 -7.45
N THR A 40 2.37 -4.55 -8.64
CA THR A 40 2.88 -5.14 -9.89
C THR A 40 4.38 -4.92 -10.07
N ALA A 41 4.95 -3.88 -9.46
CA ALA A 41 6.38 -3.62 -9.51
C ALA A 41 7.23 -4.78 -8.98
N GLN A 42 6.70 -5.59 -8.05
CA GLN A 42 7.45 -6.71 -7.45
C GLN A 42 6.60 -7.94 -7.19
N ARG A 43 7.08 -9.11 -7.65
CA ARG A 43 6.42 -10.40 -7.46
C ARG A 43 6.59 -11.00 -6.06
N ASP A 44 7.66 -10.64 -5.36
CA ASP A 44 8.05 -11.25 -4.07
C ASP A 44 7.67 -10.42 -2.84
N THR A 45 7.17 -9.19 -3.03
CA THR A 45 6.79 -8.29 -1.94
C THR A 45 5.29 -8.04 -1.96
N LYS A 46 4.60 -8.46 -0.91
CA LYS A 46 3.16 -8.24 -0.75
C LYS A 46 2.88 -6.80 -0.35
N ILE A 47 2.00 -6.10 -1.08
CA ILE A 47 1.53 -4.77 -0.70
C ILE A 47 0.15 -4.92 -0.07
N THR A 48 -0.03 -4.39 1.14
CA THR A 48 -1.30 -4.44 1.88
C THR A 48 -1.67 -3.05 2.30
N ILE A 49 -2.95 -2.72 2.38
CA ILE A 49 -3.41 -1.42 2.89
C ILE A 49 -3.82 -1.63 4.34
N ALA A 50 -3.22 -0.88 5.28
CA ALA A 50 -3.75 -0.81 6.63
C ALA A 50 -5.10 -0.11 6.54
N ASN A 51 -6.16 -0.88 6.75
CA ASN A 51 -7.51 -0.36 6.82
C ASN A 51 -7.61 0.56 8.06
N LYS A 52 -7.24 1.81 7.87
CA LYS A 52 -7.33 2.87 8.87
C LYS A 52 -8.26 3.99 8.39
N ASN A 53 -8.91 3.80 7.24
CA ASN A 53 -9.96 4.68 6.80
C ASN A 53 -11.31 4.04 7.16
N SER A 54 -11.82 4.43 8.32
CA SER A 54 -13.25 4.53 8.60
C SER A 54 -13.90 5.58 7.68
N HIS A 55 -13.66 5.48 6.37
CA HIS A 55 -14.51 6.13 5.40
C HIS A 55 -15.76 5.26 5.36
N SER A 56 -16.82 5.77 5.98
CA SER A 56 -18.17 5.30 5.73
C SER A 56 -18.30 5.02 4.22
N PRO A 57 -18.86 3.87 3.81
CA PRO A 57 -19.11 3.63 2.40
C PRO A 57 -19.87 4.86 1.91
N VAL A 58 -19.29 5.59 0.95
CA VAL A 58 -20.00 6.70 0.30
C VAL A 58 -21.18 6.02 -0.36
N THR A 59 -22.35 6.13 0.26
CA THR A 59 -23.62 5.75 -0.34
C THR A 59 -23.73 6.63 -1.57
N LEU A 60 -23.44 6.05 -2.73
CA LEU A 60 -23.68 6.69 -4.01
C LEU A 60 -25.21 6.75 -4.16
N GLU A 61 -25.83 7.78 -3.61
CA GLU A 61 -27.25 8.05 -3.85
C GLU A 61 -27.41 8.55 -5.30
N LYS A 62 -28.41 7.97 -5.93
CA LYS A 62 -28.62 7.80 -7.37
C LYS A 62 -29.18 9.03 -8.08
#